data_AF-A0A1T4LWL6-F1
#
_entry.id   AF-A0A1T4LWL6-F1
#
_cell.length_a   1.000
_cell.length_b   1.000
_cell.length_c   1.000
_cell.angle_alpha   90.00
_cell.angle_beta   90.00
_cell.angle_gamma   90.00
#
_symmetry.space_group_name_H-M   'P 1'
#
loop_
_entity.id
_entity.type
_entity.pdbx_description
1 polymer ?
#
loop_
_entity_poly.entity_id
_entity_poly.type
_entity_poly.pdbx_seq_one_letter_code
_entity_poly.pdbx_strand_id
1 'polypeptide(L)'
;MIIDRIQINKITLLLLCIFVVLFINCNIALANDKLETDNLIKHGNVKITADQIVENVIVVGGKVSIAGTIQEDVVVLGGDLEIKPSAIILGNIGVIGGKVKQSPEAKVTKNIFNLELSTSDFDILLVGLLLLLTFMFTKYLIGIILFLMSILLNLTVSSQIKSIGKTVSTNLIKSSLLGALGLLLMLLLVIISAISIIGSIISLLLLIVIVFGIILGLNGIAWLIGEKIAELLAIKIDKDITVSILGMSLLILFWFIPILGGLFLGILAILGFGAVIYNILPLR
;
A
#
# COMPACT_ATOMS: atom_id res chain seq x y z
N MET A 1 -14.67 37.19 -6.46
CA MET A 1 -13.73 36.60 -7.45
C MET A 1 -12.27 36.50 -6.96
N ILE A 2 -11.75 37.40 -6.11
CA ILE A 2 -10.40 37.27 -5.52
C ILE A 2 -10.39 36.42 -4.23
N ILE A 3 -11.50 36.39 -3.48
CA ILE A 3 -11.60 35.68 -2.20
C ILE A 3 -11.69 34.13 -2.38
N ASP A 4 -12.34 33.64 -3.45
CA ASP A 4 -12.44 32.20 -3.73
C ASP A 4 -11.11 31.56 -4.18
N ARG A 5 -10.26 32.32 -4.89
CA ARG A 5 -8.90 31.85 -5.26
C ARG A 5 -8.00 31.67 -4.04
N ILE A 6 -8.21 32.46 -2.98
CA ILE A 6 -7.38 32.39 -1.76
C ILE A 6 -7.79 31.18 -0.90
N GLN A 7 -9.08 30.82 -0.84
CA GLN A 7 -9.52 29.61 -0.13
C GLN A 7 -9.11 28.32 -0.84
N ILE A 8 -9.19 28.27 -2.17
CA ILE A 8 -8.75 27.11 -2.96
C ILE A 8 -7.24 26.87 -2.79
N ASN A 9 -6.43 27.93 -2.74
CA ASN A 9 -5.00 27.81 -2.46
C ASN A 9 -4.73 27.32 -1.04
N LYS A 10 -5.50 27.73 -0.03
CA LYS A 10 -5.34 27.23 1.34
C LYS A 10 -5.72 25.76 1.48
N ILE A 11 -6.78 25.30 0.81
CA ILE A 11 -7.21 23.89 0.85
C ILE A 11 -6.22 23.01 0.07
N THR A 12 -5.71 23.50 -1.06
CA THR A 12 -4.68 22.79 -1.85
C THR A 12 -3.36 22.74 -1.09
N LEU A 13 -2.98 23.82 -0.39
CA LEU A 13 -1.81 23.86 0.48
C LEU A 13 -1.98 22.95 1.70
N LEU A 14 -3.18 22.87 2.29
CA LEU A 14 -3.49 21.97 3.40
C LEU A 14 -3.44 20.51 2.97
N LEU A 15 -3.97 20.17 1.79
CA LEU A 15 -3.88 18.83 1.20
C LEU A 15 -2.46 18.46 0.82
N LEU A 16 -1.67 19.40 0.29
CA LEU A 16 -0.25 19.22 0.02
C LEU A 16 0.53 19.02 1.33
N CYS A 17 0.25 19.79 2.37
CA CYS A 17 0.85 19.63 3.70
C CYS A 17 0.46 18.30 4.34
N ILE A 18 -0.78 17.85 4.24
CA ILE A 18 -1.23 16.52 4.71
C ILE A 18 -0.54 15.41 3.92
N PHE A 19 -0.41 15.56 2.60
CA PHE A 19 0.28 14.62 1.73
C PHE A 19 1.79 14.56 2.03
N VAL A 20 2.42 15.71 2.29
CA VAL A 20 3.84 15.84 2.67
C VAL A 20 4.07 15.33 4.09
N VAL A 21 3.17 15.59 5.05
CA VAL A 21 3.25 15.04 6.43
C VAL A 21 3.04 13.52 6.43
N LEU A 22 2.15 12.99 5.59
CA LEU A 22 1.99 11.55 5.39
C LEU A 22 3.21 10.90 4.72
N PHE A 23 3.93 11.64 3.87
CA PHE A 23 5.18 11.18 3.26
C PHE A 23 6.40 11.31 4.17
N ILE A 24 6.46 12.34 5.01
CA ILE A 24 7.55 12.56 6.00
C ILE A 24 7.43 11.54 7.14
N ASN A 25 6.21 11.16 7.56
CA ASN A 25 6.00 10.18 8.62
C ASN A 25 6.33 8.72 8.23
N CYS A 26 6.79 8.46 7.00
CA CYS A 26 7.28 7.15 6.57
C CYS A 26 8.82 7.02 6.69
N ASN A 27 9.53 8.07 7.14
CA ASN A 27 10.96 7.99 7.41
C ASN A 27 11.30 8.82 8.65
N ILE A 28 12.16 8.26 9.51
CA ILE A 28 12.74 8.86 10.72
C ILE A 28 11.90 8.64 11.99
N ALA A 29 11.80 7.36 12.40
CA ALA A 29 11.86 7.00 13.82
C ALA A 29 13.31 6.67 14.19
N LEU A 30 14.23 7.62 13.97
CA LEU A 30 15.47 7.68 14.74
C LEU A 30 15.19 8.69 15.85
N ALA A 31 14.63 8.17 16.95
CA ALA A 31 14.55 8.91 18.20
C ALA A 31 15.99 9.17 18.66
N ASN A 32 16.50 10.35 18.32
CA ASN A 32 17.70 10.91 18.90
C ASN A 32 17.25 11.69 20.14
N ASP A 33 16.91 10.97 21.21
CA ASP A 33 16.74 11.58 22.51
C ASP A 33 18.02 11.38 23.31
N LYS A 34 18.65 12.50 23.66
CA LYS A 34 19.78 12.52 24.58
C LYS A 34 19.24 12.16 25.96
N LEU A 35 19.32 10.88 26.33
CA LEU A 35 19.16 10.47 27.71
C LEU A 35 20.53 10.55 28.39
N GLU A 36 20.60 11.41 29.42
CA GLU A 36 21.74 11.57 30.34
C GLU A 36 21.91 10.36 31.27
N THR A 37 21.96 9.16 30.72
CA THR A 37 22.43 7.97 31.44
C THR A 37 23.29 7.12 30.50
N ASP A 38 24.19 6.31 31.04
CA ASP A 38 25.39 5.72 30.42
C ASP A 38 25.07 4.65 29.34
N ASN A 39 24.18 4.97 28.40
CA ASN A 39 23.72 4.13 27.31
C ASN A 39 24.77 4.17 26.19
N LEU A 40 25.39 3.02 25.97
CA LEU A 40 26.45 2.88 24.98
C LEU A 40 25.86 2.48 23.63
N ILE A 41 25.61 3.49 22.79
CA ILE A 41 25.21 3.31 21.38
C ILE A 41 26.46 3.49 20.50
N LYS A 42 26.95 2.40 19.89
CA LYS A 42 28.16 2.44 19.05
C LYS A 42 27.98 1.64 17.76
N HIS A 43 28.71 2.04 16.73
CA HIS A 43 28.82 1.33 15.46
C HIS A 43 30.19 0.67 15.34
N GLY A 44 30.24 -0.61 14.93
CA GLY A 44 31.49 -1.37 14.79
C GLY A 44 31.92 -2.12 16.05
N ASN A 45 33.23 -2.43 16.15
CA ASN A 45 33.74 -3.30 17.21
C ASN A 45 33.71 -2.61 18.58
N VAL A 46 33.02 -3.22 19.55
CA VAL A 46 32.90 -2.70 20.91
C VAL A 46 33.51 -3.71 21.89
N LYS A 47 34.36 -3.23 22.79
CA LYS A 47 34.92 -4.02 23.86
C LYS A 47 34.63 -3.34 25.19
N ILE A 48 33.87 -4.02 26.05
CA ILE A 48 33.56 -3.58 27.41
C ILE A 48 34.48 -4.35 28.36
N THR A 49 35.34 -3.65 29.10
CA THR A 49 36.30 -4.25 30.04
C THR A 49 35.66 -4.52 31.40
N ALA A 50 36.30 -5.35 32.23
CA ALA A 50 35.71 -5.85 33.49
C ALA A 50 35.43 -4.76 34.54
N ASP A 51 36.10 -3.62 34.43
CA ASP A 51 35.96 -2.42 35.27
C ASP A 51 34.81 -1.50 34.83
N GLN A 52 34.17 -1.77 33.69
CA GLN A 52 33.11 -0.93 33.15
C GLN A 52 31.73 -1.43 33.57
N ILE A 53 30.91 -0.48 34.01
CA ILE A 53 29.49 -0.68 34.30
C ILE A 53 28.71 0.18 33.30
N VAL A 54 27.85 -0.45 32.52
CA VAL A 54 27.05 0.22 31.48
C VAL A 54 25.58 -0.10 31.73
N GLU A 55 24.68 0.85 31.45
CA GLU A 55 23.25 0.63 31.65
C GLU A 55 22.66 -0.18 30.49
N ASN A 56 22.61 0.41 29.29
CA ASN A 56 22.23 -0.29 28.05
C ASN A 56 23.36 -0.32 27.02
N VAL A 57 23.41 -1.39 26.23
CA VAL A 57 24.36 -1.54 25.13
C VAL A 57 23.62 -1.81 23.84
N ILE A 58 23.70 -0.89 22.89
CA ILE A 58 23.15 -1.05 21.54
C ILE A 58 24.30 -0.93 20.54
N VAL A 59 24.62 -2.02 19.85
CA VAL A 59 25.69 -2.05 18.86
C VAL A 59 25.16 -2.46 17.49
N VAL A 60 25.52 -1.69 16.47
CA VAL A 60 25.20 -2.00 15.08
C VAL A 60 26.49 -2.34 14.33
N GLY A 61 26.59 -3.59 13.87
CA GLY A 61 27.70 -4.13 13.10
C GLY A 61 28.98 -4.40 13.91
N GLY A 62 29.77 -5.38 13.48
CA GLY A 62 31.08 -5.69 14.08
C GLY A 62 31.02 -6.72 15.22
N LYS A 63 32.13 -6.88 15.94
CA LYS A 63 32.28 -7.83 17.04
C LYS A 63 32.18 -7.13 18.39
N VAL A 64 31.26 -7.58 19.23
CA VAL A 64 31.04 -7.09 20.59
C VAL A 64 31.64 -8.08 21.58
N SER A 65 32.53 -7.61 22.45
CA SER A 65 33.10 -8.42 23.52
C SER A 65 32.83 -7.79 24.88
N ILE A 66 32.11 -8.49 25.74
CA ILE A 66 31.66 -7.98 27.03
C ILE A 66 32.37 -8.74 28.14
N ALA A 67 33.08 -8.02 29.00
CA ALA A 67 33.70 -8.54 30.22
C ALA A 67 33.22 -7.82 31.49
N GLY A 68 32.56 -6.67 31.36
CA GLY A 68 32.06 -5.84 32.47
C GLY A 68 30.62 -6.16 32.89
N THR A 69 30.01 -5.23 33.64
CA THR A 69 28.64 -5.36 34.16
C THR A 69 27.66 -4.53 33.32
N ILE A 70 26.54 -5.13 32.94
CA ILE A 70 25.46 -4.47 32.20
C ILE A 70 24.18 -4.56 33.03
N GLN A 71 23.61 -3.40 33.35
CA GLN A 71 22.46 -3.31 34.26
C GLN A 71 21.13 -3.64 33.59
N GLU A 72 21.00 -3.32 32.31
CA GLU A 72 19.78 -3.55 31.53
C GLU A 72 20.07 -4.43 30.31
N ASP A 73 19.66 -3.99 29.12
CA ASP A 73 19.57 -4.84 27.94
C ASP A 73 20.77 -4.66 26.99
N VAL A 74 21.08 -5.73 26.26
CA VAL A 74 22.11 -5.76 25.22
C VAL A 74 21.46 -6.08 23.89
N VAL A 75 21.56 -5.17 22.92
CA VAL A 75 21.06 -5.36 21.55
C VAL A 75 22.22 -5.26 20.56
N VAL A 76 22.47 -6.33 19.81
CA VAL A 76 23.49 -6.37 18.74
C VAL A 76 22.82 -6.68 17.41
N LEU A 77 22.95 -5.77 16.44
CA LEU A 77 22.38 -5.89 15.10
C LEU A 77 23.49 -6.08 14.07
N GLY A 78 23.48 -7.20 13.34
CA GLY A 78 24.44 -7.52 12.27
C GLY A 78 25.87 -7.75 12.75
N GLY A 79 26.06 -8.27 13.96
CA GLY A 79 27.36 -8.42 14.60
C GLY A 79 27.44 -9.59 15.58
N ASP A 80 28.64 -10.09 15.83
CA ASP A 80 28.88 -11.23 16.72
C ASP A 80 29.03 -10.76 18.18
N LEU A 81 28.39 -11.45 19.11
CA LEU A 81 28.47 -11.18 20.54
C LEU A 81 29.30 -12.27 21.26
N GLU A 82 30.36 -11.85 21.94
CA GLU A 82 31.21 -12.70 22.78
C GLU A 82 31.14 -12.26 24.24
N ILE A 83 30.50 -13.09 25.07
CA ILE A 83 30.33 -12.85 26.51
C ILE A 83 31.45 -13.58 27.25
N LYS A 84 32.30 -12.82 27.94
CA LYS A 84 33.48 -13.33 28.65
C LYS A 84 33.14 -13.82 30.06
N PRO A 85 34.01 -14.63 30.70
CA PRO A 85 33.79 -15.21 32.02
C PRO A 85 33.43 -14.20 33.12
N SER A 86 33.97 -12.99 33.08
CA SER A 86 33.72 -11.95 34.11
C SER A 86 32.45 -11.13 33.88
N ALA A 87 31.72 -11.36 32.79
CA ALA A 87 30.57 -10.55 32.42
C ALA A 87 29.34 -10.85 33.28
N ILE A 88 28.66 -9.79 33.71
CA ILE A 88 27.40 -9.86 34.47
C ILE A 88 26.35 -9.05 33.71
N ILE A 89 25.33 -9.70 33.18
CA ILE A 89 24.25 -9.05 32.41
C ILE A 89 22.94 -9.29 33.16
N LEU A 90 22.36 -8.21 33.67
CA LEU A 90 21.15 -8.23 34.49
C LEU A 90 19.85 -8.21 33.65
N GLY A 91 19.90 -7.69 32.41
CA GLY A 91 18.77 -7.68 31.48
C GLY A 91 18.82 -8.76 30.38
N ASN A 92 18.11 -8.50 29.29
CA ASN A 92 17.94 -9.37 28.14
C ASN A 92 19.02 -9.16 27.09
N ILE A 93 19.32 -10.22 26.34
CA ILE A 93 20.27 -10.16 25.22
C ILE A 93 19.51 -10.44 23.93
N GLY A 94 19.53 -9.48 23.00
CA GLY A 94 18.98 -9.62 21.66
C GLY A 94 20.09 -9.50 20.61
N VAL A 95 20.38 -10.58 19.89
CA VAL A 95 21.33 -10.56 18.77
C VAL A 95 20.58 -10.93 17.50
N ILE A 96 20.67 -10.09 16.48
CA ILE A 96 20.00 -10.28 15.18
C ILE A 96 21.06 -10.22 14.08
N GLY A 97 21.22 -11.28 13.30
CA GLY A 97 22.14 -11.35 12.17
C GLY A 97 23.60 -11.58 12.52
N GLY A 98 23.89 -12.17 13.68
CA GLY A 98 25.23 -12.56 14.10
C GLY A 98 25.20 -13.73 15.08
N LYS A 99 26.35 -14.18 15.57
CA LYS A 99 26.46 -15.33 16.47
C LYS A 99 26.68 -14.91 17.91
N VAL A 100 26.10 -15.65 18.85
CA VAL A 100 26.34 -15.48 20.29
C VAL A 100 27.26 -16.59 20.79
N LYS A 101 28.39 -16.20 21.39
CA LYS A 101 29.28 -17.10 22.14
C LYS A 101 29.31 -16.67 23.60
N GLN A 102 28.85 -17.55 24.48
CA GLN A 102 28.83 -17.32 25.92
C GLN A 102 29.84 -18.24 26.62
N SER A 103 30.69 -17.68 27.48
CA SER A 103 31.54 -18.46 28.39
C SER A 103 30.72 -19.06 29.54
N PRO A 104 31.03 -20.28 30.01
CA PRO A 104 30.27 -20.95 31.08
C PRO A 104 30.20 -20.18 32.41
N GLU A 105 31.20 -19.34 32.69
CA GLU A 105 31.25 -18.56 33.93
C GLU A 105 30.47 -17.24 33.87
N ALA A 106 29.98 -16.85 32.69
CA ALA A 106 29.25 -15.59 32.50
C ALA A 106 27.83 -15.67 33.09
N LYS A 107 27.46 -14.66 33.88
CA LYS A 107 26.15 -14.58 34.53
C LYS A 107 25.18 -13.76 33.70
N VAL A 108 24.24 -14.42 33.04
CA VAL A 108 23.11 -13.79 32.32
C VAL A 108 21.83 -14.07 33.09
N THR A 109 21.15 -13.02 33.54
CA THR A 109 20.06 -13.12 34.52
C THR A 109 18.69 -13.39 33.88
N LYS A 110 18.50 -12.96 32.63
CA LYS A 110 17.24 -13.14 31.89
C LYS A 110 17.41 -14.02 30.64
N ASN A 111 16.85 -13.62 29.50
CA ASN A 111 16.77 -14.41 28.29
C ASN A 111 17.80 -13.99 27.24
N ILE A 112 18.26 -14.97 26.45
CA ILE A 112 19.09 -14.76 25.27
C ILE A 112 18.25 -15.07 24.04
N PHE A 113 17.95 -14.05 23.25
CA PHE A 113 17.29 -14.15 21.96
C PHE A 113 18.34 -13.96 20.87
N ASN A 114 18.63 -15.02 20.12
CA ASN A 114 19.58 -15.00 19.01
C ASN A 114 18.86 -15.39 17.72
N LEU A 115 18.75 -14.44 16.80
CA LEU A 115 18.33 -14.68 15.41
C LEU A 115 19.58 -14.71 14.55
N GLU A 116 20.13 -15.89 14.33
CA GLU A 116 21.22 -16.08 13.36
C GLU A 116 20.63 -15.92 11.95
N LEU A 117 20.96 -14.82 11.27
CA LEU A 117 20.61 -14.63 9.86
C LEU A 117 21.79 -15.10 9.03
N SER A 118 21.59 -16.16 8.27
CA SER A 118 22.52 -16.59 7.22
C SER A 118 22.41 -15.69 5.99
N THR A 119 23.41 -15.72 5.11
CA THR A 119 23.33 -14.99 3.81
C THR A 119 22.10 -15.42 3.00
N SER A 120 21.70 -16.69 3.09
CA SER A 120 20.47 -17.20 2.47
C SER A 120 19.18 -16.62 3.06
N ASP A 121 19.15 -16.30 4.36
CA ASP A 121 17.98 -15.67 4.97
C ASP A 121 17.84 -14.21 4.52
N PHE A 122 18.98 -13.52 4.33
CA PHE A 122 18.99 -12.18 3.72
C PHE A 122 18.47 -12.20 2.29
N ASP A 123 18.83 -13.20 1.49
CA ASP A 123 18.31 -13.34 0.12
C ASP A 123 16.78 -13.52 0.12
N ILE A 124 16.24 -14.35 1.01
CA ILE A 124 14.78 -14.55 1.13
C ILE A 124 14.08 -13.27 1.58
N LEU A 125 14.64 -12.56 2.58
CA LEU A 125 14.10 -11.29 3.04
C LEU A 125 14.13 -10.23 1.94
N LEU A 126 15.20 -10.17 1.15
CA LEU A 126 15.35 -9.24 0.04
C LEU A 126 14.38 -9.57 -1.09
N VAL A 127 14.20 -10.85 -1.44
CA VAL A 127 13.20 -11.30 -2.42
C VAL A 127 11.79 -10.97 -1.93
N GLY A 128 11.49 -11.19 -0.65
CA GLY A 128 10.21 -10.83 -0.03
C GLY A 128 9.95 -9.33 -0.09
N LEU A 129 10.94 -8.51 0.25
CA LEU A 129 10.86 -7.05 0.14
C LEU A 129 10.66 -6.61 -1.31
N LEU A 130 11.39 -7.18 -2.26
CA LEU A 130 11.27 -6.87 -3.69
C LEU A 130 9.88 -7.25 -4.23
N LEU A 131 9.33 -8.40 -3.82
CA LEU A 131 7.97 -8.82 -4.15
C LEU A 131 6.93 -7.83 -3.59
N LEU A 132 7.07 -7.42 -2.33
CA LEU A 132 6.19 -6.43 -1.71
C LEU A 132 6.26 -5.06 -2.42
N LEU A 133 7.46 -4.58 -2.73
CA LEU A 133 7.68 -3.35 -3.48
C LEU A 133 7.08 -3.44 -4.89
N THR A 134 7.28 -4.54 -5.59
CA THR A 134 6.72 -4.79 -6.93
C THR A 134 5.19 -4.82 -6.89
N PHE A 135 4.61 -5.44 -5.87
CA PHE A 135 3.17 -5.50 -5.66
C PHE A 135 2.59 -4.10 -5.40
N MET A 136 3.20 -3.32 -4.51
CA MET A 136 2.80 -1.94 -4.21
C MET A 136 2.93 -1.03 -5.43
N PHE A 137 4.05 -1.13 -6.14
CA PHE A 137 4.32 -0.35 -7.35
C PHE A 137 3.31 -0.63 -8.46
N THR A 138 2.99 -1.91 -8.70
CA THR A 138 1.97 -2.32 -9.67
C THR A 138 0.60 -1.75 -9.32
N LYS A 139 0.21 -1.79 -8.03
CA LYS A 139 -1.07 -1.19 -7.59
C LYS A 139 -1.11 0.32 -7.81
N TYR A 140 -0.01 1.02 -7.54
CA TYR A 140 0.10 2.47 -7.75
C TYR A 140 0.01 2.84 -9.23
N LEU A 141 0.72 2.10 -10.10
CA LEU A 141 0.63 2.28 -11.55
C LEU A 141 -0.79 2.09 -12.08
N ILE A 142 -1.48 1.01 -11.67
CA ILE A 142 -2.87 0.77 -12.06
C ILE A 142 -3.78 1.90 -11.58
N GLY A 143 -3.60 2.37 -10.34
CA GLY A 143 -4.35 3.49 -9.79
C GLY A 143 -4.16 4.78 -10.61
N ILE A 144 -2.93 5.12 -10.98
CA ILE A 144 -2.63 6.28 -11.84
C ILE A 144 -3.27 6.12 -13.21
N ILE A 145 -3.12 4.95 -13.86
CA ILE A 145 -3.69 4.70 -15.19
C ILE A 145 -5.21 4.87 -15.15
N LEU A 146 -5.87 4.28 -14.15
CA LEU A 146 -7.31 4.42 -13.96
C LEU A 146 -7.73 5.88 -13.70
N PHE A 147 -6.95 6.63 -12.92
CA PHE A 147 -7.20 8.05 -12.68
C PHE A 147 -7.08 8.90 -13.95
N LEU A 148 -5.99 8.71 -14.72
CA LEU A 148 -5.76 9.43 -15.98
C LEU A 148 -6.82 9.07 -17.02
N MET A 149 -7.17 7.78 -17.14
CA MET A 149 -8.26 7.34 -18.01
C MET A 149 -9.60 7.93 -17.58
N SER A 150 -9.85 8.06 -16.27
CA SER A 150 -11.06 8.71 -15.77
C SER A 150 -11.15 10.17 -16.21
N ILE A 151 -10.06 10.93 -16.10
CA ILE A 151 -10.01 12.32 -16.59
C ILE A 151 -10.29 12.36 -18.09
N LEU A 152 -9.61 11.52 -18.88
CA LEU A 152 -9.74 11.50 -20.34
C LEU A 152 -11.16 11.15 -20.81
N LEU A 153 -11.78 10.14 -20.19
CA LEU A 153 -13.13 9.72 -20.51
C LEU A 153 -14.18 10.75 -20.09
N ASN A 154 -14.01 11.40 -18.93
CA ASN A 154 -14.92 12.48 -18.52
C ASN A 154 -14.84 13.71 -19.44
N LEU A 155 -13.69 13.97 -20.08
CA LEU A 155 -13.58 15.05 -21.07
C LEU A 155 -14.30 14.74 -22.39
N THR A 156 -14.37 13.47 -22.78
CA THR A 156 -14.88 13.05 -24.09
C THR A 156 -16.34 12.57 -24.06
N VAL A 157 -16.73 11.85 -23.00
CA VAL A 157 -18.01 11.12 -22.89
C VAL A 157 -18.69 11.32 -21.52
N SER A 158 -18.60 12.53 -20.95
CA SER A 158 -19.21 12.87 -19.66
C SER A 158 -20.70 12.57 -19.58
N SER A 159 -21.45 12.79 -20.66
CA SER A 159 -22.89 12.54 -20.69
C SER A 159 -23.23 11.05 -20.58
N GLN A 160 -22.45 10.18 -21.23
CA GLN A 160 -22.60 8.73 -21.13
C GLN A 160 -22.25 8.24 -19.72
N ILE A 161 -21.16 8.76 -19.12
CA ILE A 161 -20.74 8.43 -17.75
C ILE A 161 -21.85 8.75 -16.75
N LYS A 162 -22.44 9.94 -16.84
CA LYS A 162 -23.58 10.35 -16.01
C LYS A 162 -24.79 9.46 -16.19
N SER A 163 -25.11 9.08 -17.43
CA SER A 163 -26.21 8.15 -17.71
C SER A 163 -25.95 6.77 -17.09
N ILE A 164 -24.72 6.27 -17.13
CA ILE A 164 -24.32 4.99 -16.51
C ILE A 164 -24.54 5.04 -15.00
N GLY A 165 -24.06 6.11 -14.34
CA GLY A 165 -24.26 6.29 -12.90
C GLY A 165 -25.74 6.29 -12.51
N LYS A 166 -26.58 7.05 -13.23
CA LYS A 166 -28.04 7.06 -13.01
C LYS A 166 -28.67 5.68 -13.20
N THR A 167 -28.25 4.93 -14.20
CA THR A 167 -28.74 3.56 -14.44
C THR A 167 -28.42 2.63 -13.26
N VAL A 168 -27.20 2.70 -12.71
CA VAL A 168 -26.84 1.92 -11.52
C VAL A 168 -27.70 2.30 -10.30
N SER A 169 -27.98 3.61 -10.12
CA SER A 169 -28.80 4.08 -8.99
C SER A 169 -30.27 3.65 -9.07
N THR A 170 -30.81 3.55 -10.29
CA THR A 170 -32.23 3.25 -10.52
C THR A 170 -32.50 1.75 -10.63
N ASN A 171 -31.57 0.99 -11.22
CA ASN A 171 -31.78 -0.42 -11.57
C ASN A 171 -30.59 -1.30 -11.17
N LEU A 172 -30.15 -1.21 -9.90
CA LEU A 172 -28.97 -1.92 -9.38
C LEU A 172 -28.95 -3.42 -9.70
N ILE A 173 -30.06 -4.14 -9.45
CA ILE A 173 -30.14 -5.60 -9.67
C ILE A 173 -30.04 -5.94 -11.15
N LYS A 174 -30.75 -5.22 -12.02
CA LYS A 174 -30.73 -5.46 -13.47
C LYS A 174 -29.34 -5.17 -14.04
N SER A 175 -28.70 -4.07 -13.63
CA SER A 175 -27.33 -3.76 -14.02
C SER A 175 -26.36 -4.83 -13.55
N SER A 176 -26.46 -5.29 -12.30
CA SER A 176 -25.58 -6.37 -11.81
C SER A 176 -25.74 -7.65 -12.62
N LEU A 177 -26.98 -8.07 -12.90
CA LEU A 177 -27.27 -9.30 -13.62
C LEU A 177 -26.81 -9.23 -15.08
N LEU A 178 -27.09 -8.12 -15.77
CA LEU A 178 -26.62 -7.86 -17.13
C LEU A 178 -25.10 -7.77 -17.19
N GLY A 179 -24.46 -7.22 -16.16
CA GLY A 179 -23.01 -7.15 -16.06
C GLY A 179 -22.38 -8.52 -15.92
N ALA A 180 -22.91 -9.34 -15.01
CA ALA A 180 -22.39 -10.69 -14.77
C ALA A 180 -22.59 -11.59 -16.00
N LEU A 181 -23.82 -11.62 -16.54
CA LEU A 181 -24.13 -12.39 -17.75
C LEU A 181 -23.37 -11.85 -18.97
N GLY A 182 -23.30 -10.52 -19.13
CA GLY A 182 -22.62 -9.87 -20.23
C GLY A 182 -21.12 -10.15 -20.21
N LEU A 183 -20.45 -10.02 -19.07
CA LEU A 183 -19.04 -10.36 -18.93
C LEU A 183 -18.80 -11.85 -19.20
N LEU A 184 -19.63 -12.74 -18.62
CA LEU A 184 -19.51 -14.17 -18.80
C LEU A 184 -19.66 -14.57 -20.28
N LEU A 185 -20.66 -14.03 -20.98
CA LEU A 185 -20.88 -14.25 -22.40
C LEU A 185 -19.72 -13.70 -23.23
N MET A 186 -19.28 -12.46 -22.97
CA MET A 186 -18.16 -11.84 -23.68
C MET A 186 -16.85 -12.62 -23.49
N LEU A 187 -16.56 -13.09 -22.28
CA LEU A 187 -15.42 -13.96 -21.98
C LEU A 187 -15.52 -15.30 -22.73
N LEU A 188 -16.70 -15.91 -22.77
CA LEU A 188 -16.92 -17.13 -23.54
C LEU A 188 -16.69 -16.90 -25.04
N LEU A 189 -17.16 -15.77 -25.59
CA LEU A 189 -16.90 -15.38 -26.98
C LEU A 189 -15.41 -15.17 -27.24
N VAL A 190 -14.65 -14.58 -26.32
CA VAL A 190 -13.19 -14.43 -26.42
C VAL A 190 -12.52 -15.81 -26.53
N ILE A 191 -12.91 -16.76 -25.67
CA ILE A 191 -12.36 -18.12 -25.65
C ILE A 191 -12.69 -18.87 -26.95
N ILE A 192 -13.95 -18.83 -27.39
CA ILE A 192 -14.39 -19.50 -28.63
C ILE A 192 -13.68 -18.89 -29.84
N SER A 193 -13.57 -17.56 -29.89
CA SER A 193 -12.87 -16.87 -30.98
C SER A 193 -11.39 -17.25 -31.02
N ALA A 194 -10.73 -17.42 -29.87
CA ALA A 194 -9.31 -17.74 -29.81
C ALA A 194 -8.92 -19.08 -30.46
N ILE A 195 -9.86 -20.00 -30.70
CA ILE A 195 -9.59 -21.31 -31.32
C ILE A 195 -9.21 -21.16 -32.81
N SER A 196 -9.73 -20.15 -33.50
CA SER A 196 -9.46 -19.92 -34.92
C SER A 196 -8.30 -18.94 -35.13
N ILE A 197 -7.51 -19.12 -36.21
CA ILE A 197 -6.42 -18.18 -36.57
C ILE A 197 -6.94 -16.75 -36.73
N ILE A 198 -8.05 -16.58 -37.46
CA ILE A 198 -8.72 -15.28 -37.63
C ILE A 198 -9.34 -14.80 -36.30
N GLY A 199 -9.86 -15.73 -35.51
CA GLY A 199 -10.53 -15.40 -34.26
C GLY A 199 -9.57 -14.97 -33.14
N SER A 200 -8.28 -15.26 -33.23
CA SER A 200 -7.25 -14.71 -32.33
C SER A 200 -7.14 -13.18 -32.40
N ILE A 201 -7.31 -12.60 -33.60
CA ILE A 201 -7.34 -11.13 -33.76
C ILE A 201 -8.64 -10.57 -33.16
N ILE A 202 -9.76 -11.25 -33.40
CA ILE A 202 -11.07 -10.87 -32.88
C ILE A 202 -11.13 -10.98 -31.35
N SER A 203 -10.51 -11.99 -30.76
CA SER A 203 -10.48 -12.20 -29.32
C SER A 203 -9.71 -11.07 -28.62
N LEU A 204 -8.60 -10.61 -29.19
CA LEU A 204 -7.86 -9.44 -28.69
C LEU A 204 -8.72 -8.17 -28.76
N LEU A 205 -9.44 -7.96 -29.86
CA LEU A 205 -10.35 -6.82 -30.00
C LEU A 205 -11.48 -6.87 -28.97
N LEU A 206 -12.10 -8.04 -28.76
CA LEU A 206 -13.13 -8.26 -27.74
C LEU A 206 -12.59 -7.99 -26.33
N LEU A 207 -11.35 -8.40 -26.03
CA LEU A 207 -10.70 -8.11 -24.74
C LEU A 207 -10.60 -6.60 -24.51
N ILE A 208 -10.18 -5.84 -25.53
CA ILE A 208 -10.10 -4.38 -25.46
C ILE A 208 -11.48 -3.78 -25.21
N VAL A 209 -12.52 -4.26 -25.89
CA VAL A 209 -13.91 -3.82 -25.68
C VAL A 209 -14.38 -4.09 -24.25
N ILE A 210 -14.07 -5.27 -23.69
CA ILE A 210 -14.40 -5.61 -22.31
C ILE A 210 -13.69 -4.66 -21.34
N VAL A 211 -12.38 -4.49 -21.49
CA VAL A 211 -11.58 -3.62 -20.62
C VAL A 211 -12.09 -2.18 -20.69
N PHE A 212 -12.33 -1.66 -21.89
CA PHE A 212 -12.85 -0.31 -22.09
C PHE A 212 -14.24 -0.13 -21.48
N GLY A 213 -15.13 -1.10 -21.67
CA GLY A 213 -16.46 -1.11 -21.07
C GLY A 213 -16.42 -1.13 -19.54
N ILE A 214 -15.50 -1.90 -18.94
CA ILE A 214 -15.31 -1.92 -17.48
C ILE A 214 -14.84 -0.56 -16.99
N ILE A 215 -13.85 0.05 -17.66
CA ILE A 215 -13.35 1.38 -17.28
C ILE A 215 -14.46 2.44 -17.39
N LEU A 216 -15.25 2.43 -18.47
CA LEU A 216 -16.42 3.32 -18.62
C LEU A 216 -17.45 3.10 -17.50
N GLY A 217 -17.74 1.84 -17.18
CA GLY A 217 -18.66 1.46 -16.11
C GLY A 217 -18.22 1.95 -14.75
N LEU A 218 -16.94 1.74 -14.40
CA LEU A 218 -16.33 2.23 -13.16
C LEU A 218 -16.39 3.75 -13.06
N ASN A 219 -16.22 4.47 -14.18
CA ASN A 219 -16.38 5.92 -14.21
C ASN A 219 -17.82 6.37 -13.90
N GLY A 220 -18.84 5.65 -14.39
CA GLY A 220 -20.24 5.94 -14.05
C GLY A 220 -20.53 5.74 -12.56
N ILE A 221 -19.93 4.71 -11.95
CA ILE A 221 -20.01 4.47 -10.50
C ILE A 221 -19.24 5.56 -9.73
N ALA A 222 -18.06 5.95 -10.21
CA ALA A 222 -17.29 7.04 -9.63
C ALA A 222 -18.11 8.34 -9.62
N TRP A 223 -18.78 8.68 -10.72
CA TRP A 223 -19.69 9.83 -10.78
C TRP A 223 -20.81 9.73 -9.72
N LEU A 224 -21.46 8.57 -9.59
CA LEU A 224 -22.51 8.34 -8.59
C LEU A 224 -22.00 8.51 -7.15
N ILE A 225 -20.81 7.98 -6.84
CA ILE A 225 -20.18 8.13 -5.53
C ILE A 225 -19.83 9.60 -5.27
N GLY A 226 -19.26 10.27 -6.27
CA GLY A 226 -18.94 11.69 -6.19
C GLY A 226 -20.18 12.55 -5.95
N GLU A 227 -21.29 12.26 -6.62
CA GLU A 227 -22.56 12.99 -6.48
C GLU A 227 -23.10 12.87 -5.05
N LYS A 228 -23.18 11.64 -4.53
CA LYS A 228 -23.58 11.39 -3.14
C LYS A 228 -22.72 12.12 -2.12
N ILE A 229 -21.42 12.24 -2.38
CA ILE A 229 -20.48 12.91 -1.46
C ILE A 229 -20.62 14.43 -1.54
N ALA A 230 -20.77 14.97 -2.74
CA ALA A 230 -21.03 16.39 -2.94
C ALA A 230 -22.34 16.81 -2.22
N GLU A 231 -23.38 15.98 -2.32
CA GLU A 231 -24.65 16.18 -1.60
C GLU A 231 -24.47 16.11 -0.07
N LEU A 232 -23.78 15.08 0.43
CA LEU A 232 -23.53 14.90 1.87
C LEU A 232 -22.73 16.04 2.49
N LEU A 233 -21.78 16.62 1.73
CA LEU A 233 -20.94 17.72 2.19
C LEU A 233 -21.55 19.10 1.87
N ALA A 234 -22.73 19.16 1.24
CA ALA A 234 -23.38 20.38 0.76
C ALA A 234 -22.47 21.26 -0.13
N ILE A 235 -21.54 20.64 -0.88
CA ILE A 235 -20.61 21.33 -1.77
C ILE A 235 -21.29 21.46 -3.13
N LYS A 236 -21.49 22.70 -3.61
CA LYS A 236 -21.95 22.94 -4.97
C LYS A 236 -20.79 22.70 -5.94
N ILE A 237 -20.90 21.63 -6.73
CA ILE A 237 -19.94 21.30 -7.78
C ILE A 237 -20.61 21.56 -9.13
N ASP A 238 -20.17 22.60 -9.83
CA ASP A 238 -20.79 23.03 -11.10
C ASP A 238 -20.40 22.15 -12.30
N LYS A 239 -19.37 21.31 -12.17
CA LYS A 239 -18.83 20.49 -13.26
C LYS A 239 -18.92 18.99 -12.96
N ASP A 240 -19.64 18.25 -13.82
CA ASP A 240 -19.76 16.79 -13.75
C ASP A 240 -18.39 16.07 -13.70
N ILE A 241 -17.37 16.63 -14.38
CA ILE A 241 -16.00 16.10 -14.37
C ILE A 241 -15.40 16.09 -12.95
N THR A 242 -15.61 17.16 -12.19
CA THR A 242 -15.08 17.28 -10.82
C THR A 242 -15.72 16.27 -9.89
N VAL A 243 -17.03 16.01 -10.08
CA VAL A 243 -17.78 14.98 -9.35
C VAL A 243 -17.19 13.60 -9.62
N SER A 244 -16.98 13.24 -10.90
CA SER A 244 -16.37 11.96 -11.27
C SER A 244 -14.96 11.79 -10.71
N ILE A 245 -14.13 12.84 -10.77
CA ILE A 245 -12.75 12.79 -10.24
C ILE A 245 -12.77 12.53 -8.73
N LEU A 246 -13.64 13.22 -7.98
CA LEU A 246 -13.79 13.03 -6.54
C LEU A 246 -14.16 11.59 -6.18
N GLY A 247 -15.16 11.03 -6.86
CA GLY A 247 -15.55 9.63 -6.62
C GLY A 247 -14.48 8.64 -7.07
N MET A 248 -13.76 8.92 -8.17
CA MET A 248 -12.68 8.06 -8.66
C MET A 248 -11.50 8.03 -7.69
N SER A 249 -11.13 9.18 -7.11
CA SER A 249 -10.11 9.25 -6.06
C SER A 249 -10.44 8.35 -4.87
N LEU A 250 -11.72 8.25 -4.49
CA LEU A 250 -12.14 7.36 -3.41
C LEU A 250 -12.13 5.89 -3.82
N LEU A 251 -12.57 5.56 -5.04
CA LEU A 251 -12.45 4.19 -5.54
C LEU A 251 -10.99 3.71 -5.56
N ILE A 252 -10.07 4.59 -5.93
CA ILE A 252 -8.63 4.32 -5.90
C ILE A 252 -8.13 4.19 -4.44
N LEU A 253 -8.66 4.96 -3.49
CA LEU A 253 -8.33 4.78 -2.07
C LEU A 253 -8.69 3.37 -1.59
N PHE A 254 -9.88 2.87 -1.95
CA PHE A 254 -10.31 1.51 -1.65
C PHE A 254 -9.43 0.46 -2.34
N TRP A 255 -8.94 0.74 -3.56
CA TRP A 255 -8.01 -0.15 -4.26
C TRP A 255 -6.72 -0.41 -3.46
N PHE A 256 -6.24 0.55 -2.66
CA PHE A 256 -5.04 0.35 -1.85
C PHE A 256 -5.20 -0.67 -0.72
N ILE A 257 -6.43 -0.93 -0.26
CA ILE A 257 -6.68 -1.94 0.78
C ILE A 257 -6.24 -3.33 0.28
N PRO A 258 -5.32 -4.02 0.97
CA PRO A 258 -4.85 -5.34 0.56
C PRO A 258 -6.02 -6.33 0.44
N ILE A 259 -6.04 -7.11 -0.65
CA ILE A 259 -7.04 -8.17 -0.98
C ILE A 259 -8.46 -7.62 -1.23
N LEU A 260 -9.03 -6.87 -0.27
CA LEU A 260 -10.38 -6.30 -0.32
C LEU A 260 -10.56 -5.31 -1.47
N GLY A 261 -9.54 -4.50 -1.78
CA GLY A 261 -9.63 -3.49 -2.85
C GLY A 261 -9.90 -4.10 -4.22
N GLY A 262 -9.28 -5.25 -4.52
CA GLY A 262 -9.48 -5.95 -5.79
C GLY A 262 -10.87 -6.58 -5.91
N LEU A 263 -11.33 -7.25 -4.86
CA LEU A 263 -12.68 -7.83 -4.81
C LEU A 263 -13.76 -6.76 -4.92
N PHE A 264 -13.59 -5.66 -4.18
CA PHE A 264 -14.50 -4.52 -4.21
C PHE A 264 -14.60 -3.91 -5.62
N LEU A 265 -13.47 -3.61 -6.27
CA LEU A 265 -13.49 -3.14 -7.66
C LEU A 265 -14.05 -4.17 -8.64
N GLY A 266 -13.88 -5.47 -8.40
CA GLY A 266 -14.48 -6.53 -9.22
C GLY A 266 -16.01 -6.48 -9.19
N ILE A 267 -16.60 -6.30 -8.00
CA ILE A 267 -18.06 -6.15 -7.85
C ILE A 267 -18.55 -4.89 -8.56
N LEU A 268 -17.83 -3.77 -8.38
CA LEU A 268 -18.16 -2.52 -9.07
C LEU A 268 -17.97 -2.62 -10.59
N ALA A 269 -16.97 -3.35 -11.06
CA ALA A 269 -16.74 -3.59 -12.49
C ALA A 269 -17.92 -4.33 -13.12
N ILE A 270 -18.44 -5.36 -12.45
CA ILE A 270 -19.65 -6.08 -12.89
C ILE A 270 -20.85 -5.13 -12.96
N LEU A 271 -21.11 -4.37 -11.89
CA LEU A 271 -22.21 -3.41 -11.84
C LEU A 271 -22.11 -2.34 -12.94
N GLY A 272 -20.93 -1.75 -13.10
CA GLY A 272 -20.66 -0.68 -14.05
C GLY A 272 -20.76 -1.17 -15.49
N PHE A 273 -20.16 -2.32 -15.79
CA PHE A 273 -20.22 -2.93 -17.12
C PHE A 273 -21.65 -3.28 -17.52
N GLY A 274 -22.44 -3.80 -16.59
CA GLY A 274 -23.85 -4.08 -16.85
C GLY A 274 -24.70 -2.84 -17.08
N ALA A 275 -24.39 -1.72 -16.41
CA ALA A 275 -25.03 -0.43 -16.70
C ALA A 275 -24.62 0.14 -18.06
N VAL A 276 -23.39 -0.11 -18.53
CA VAL A 276 -22.98 0.18 -19.91
C VAL A 276 -23.84 -0.61 -20.90
N ILE A 277 -23.97 -1.93 -20.70
CA ILE A 277 -24.82 -2.79 -21.54
C ILE A 277 -26.28 -2.31 -21.53
N TYR A 278 -26.82 -1.99 -20.36
CA TYR A 278 -28.20 -1.52 -20.21
C TYR A 278 -28.45 -0.19 -20.93
N ASN A 279 -27.46 0.69 -21.03
CA ASN A 279 -27.62 1.95 -21.76
C ASN A 279 -27.51 1.78 -23.28
N ILE A 280 -26.82 0.73 -23.75
CA ILE A 280 -26.69 0.41 -25.18
C ILE A 280 -27.91 -0.36 -25.67
N LEU A 281 -28.37 -1.35 -24.91
CA LEU A 281 -29.59 -2.10 -25.20
C LEU A 281 -30.78 -1.23 -24.77
N PRO A 282 -31.69 -0.82 -25.66
CA PRO A 282 -32.83 0.03 -25.32
C PRO A 282 -33.90 -0.74 -24.53
N LEU A 283 -33.55 -1.28 -23.36
CA LEU A 283 -34.40 -2.04 -22.45
C LEU A 283 -35.23 -1.10 -21.55
N ARG A 284 -35.68 0.03 -22.12
CA ARG A 284 -36.52 1.02 -21.44
C ARG A 284 -37.95 0.53 -21.27
#